data_AF-A0AAD3TAX4-F1
#
_entry.id   AF-A0AAD3TAX4-F1
#
_cell.length_a   1.000
_cell.length_b   1.000
_cell.length_c   1.000
_cell.angle_alpha   90.00
_cell.angle_beta   90.00
_cell.angle_gamma   90.00
#
_symmetry.space_group_name_H-M   'P 1'
#
loop_
_entity.id
_entity.type
_entity.pdbx_description
1 polymer ?
#
loop_
_entity_poly.entity_id
_entity_poly.type
_entity_poly.pdbx_seq_one_letter_code
_entity_poly.pdbx_strand_id
1 'polypeptide(L)'
;MATREETQVLIIGAGPSGLAVSACLSHRHIPHIILEKEDCIAPLWKKRAYAPLRLHLAKVFCSLPLRPHSHTASTYMSKDDFIQYLDDYVAEFNIVIRHCRFVNSALYVKSSGKWHIESRNSDSNKMEAYSSQFLVVASGANSKGLIPDISGLMNYHGVKLHSSQYICGLDHCRENVLVVGCGNSGMEVSLDLANHGANCSIVIRSPNYEFMLKEDGMPRRPPPFHWKGDNNIYCAGLARMGLAGLSRDAQMITDDVALLLQDEEQMRRGRVLMVMIFVFQILEVSMLLLPQKIILMWAGVCFLK
;
A
#
# COMPACT_ATOMS: atom_id res chain seq x y z
N MET A 1 3.35 -37.24 -19.92
CA MET A 1 3.77 -35.90 -19.48
C MET A 1 2.51 -35.13 -19.11
N ALA A 2 2.48 -34.45 -17.95
CA ALA A 2 1.35 -33.57 -17.64
C ALA A 2 1.20 -32.55 -18.76
N THR A 3 0.02 -32.47 -19.38
CA THR A 3 -0.29 -31.51 -20.44
C THR A 3 -0.13 -30.11 -19.86
N ARG A 4 0.80 -29.32 -20.45
CA ARG A 4 1.02 -27.93 -20.06
C ARG A 4 0.21 -27.03 -20.97
N GLU A 5 -0.54 -26.12 -20.40
CA GLU A 5 -1.27 -25.13 -21.18
C GLU A 5 -0.32 -24.01 -21.63
N GLU A 6 -0.36 -23.68 -22.92
CA GLU A 6 0.49 -22.64 -23.50
C GLU A 6 -0.26 -21.32 -23.69
N THR A 7 0.43 -20.22 -23.41
CA THR A 7 -0.05 -18.86 -23.70
C THR A 7 1.12 -17.96 -24.08
N GLN A 8 0.86 -16.82 -24.73
CA GLN A 8 1.93 -15.88 -25.04
C GLN A 8 2.38 -15.12 -23.78
N VAL A 9 1.42 -14.65 -22.97
CA VAL A 9 1.68 -13.94 -21.71
C VAL A 9 0.92 -14.61 -20.56
N LEU A 10 1.60 -14.84 -19.44
CA LEU A 10 0.94 -15.25 -18.20
C LEU A 10 1.06 -14.12 -17.16
N ILE A 11 -0.05 -13.73 -16.55
CA ILE A 11 -0.15 -12.69 -15.53
C ILE A 11 -0.43 -13.35 -14.18
N ILE A 12 0.37 -13.04 -13.17
CA ILE A 12 0.17 -13.48 -11.78
C ILE A 12 -0.44 -12.33 -10.98
N GLY A 13 -1.70 -12.47 -10.57
CA GLY A 13 -2.43 -11.51 -9.75
C GLY A 13 -3.49 -10.73 -10.53
N ALA A 14 -4.70 -10.67 -9.99
CA ALA A 14 -5.85 -9.93 -10.52
C ALA A 14 -6.18 -8.68 -9.68
N GLY A 15 -5.14 -8.01 -9.16
CA GLY A 15 -5.27 -6.65 -8.63
C GLY A 15 -5.32 -5.60 -9.76
N PRO A 16 -5.47 -4.30 -9.42
CA PRO A 16 -5.58 -3.23 -10.41
C PRO A 16 -4.50 -3.26 -11.50
N SER A 17 -3.25 -3.57 -11.14
CA SER A 17 -2.14 -3.70 -12.09
C SER A 17 -2.31 -4.87 -13.06
N GLY A 18 -2.74 -6.04 -12.58
CA GLY A 18 -2.95 -7.22 -13.43
C GLY A 18 -4.12 -7.03 -14.40
N LEU A 19 -5.20 -6.43 -13.91
CA LEU A 19 -6.37 -6.08 -14.73
C LEU A 19 -6.02 -5.07 -15.83
N ALA A 20 -5.26 -4.02 -15.48
CA ALA A 20 -4.79 -3.02 -16.45
C ALA A 20 -3.91 -3.63 -17.56
N VAL A 21 -3.01 -4.55 -17.20
CA VAL A 21 -2.17 -5.26 -18.18
C VAL A 21 -3.05 -6.12 -19.09
N SER A 22 -3.99 -6.87 -18.51
CA SER A 22 -4.91 -7.71 -19.30
C SER A 22 -5.75 -6.91 -20.30
N ALA A 23 -6.33 -5.78 -19.90
CA ALA A 23 -7.07 -4.92 -20.82
C ALA A 23 -6.17 -4.38 -21.94
N CYS A 24 -4.96 -3.93 -21.61
CA CYS A 24 -3.99 -3.46 -22.61
C CYS A 24 -3.56 -4.56 -23.60
N LEU A 25 -3.40 -5.80 -23.13
CA LEU A 25 -3.05 -6.95 -23.98
C LEU A 25 -4.24 -7.36 -24.86
N SER A 26 -5.45 -7.37 -24.30
CA SER A 26 -6.70 -7.64 -25.03
C SER A 26 -6.91 -6.62 -26.15
N HIS A 27 -6.71 -5.33 -25.87
CA HIS A 27 -6.81 -4.25 -26.86
C HIS A 27 -5.82 -4.40 -28.02
N ARG A 28 -4.69 -5.08 -27.79
CA ARG A 28 -3.68 -5.41 -28.82
C ARG A 28 -3.82 -6.83 -29.37
N HIS A 29 -4.88 -7.57 -29.04
CA HIS A 29 -5.13 -8.93 -29.49
C HIS A 29 -4.00 -9.92 -29.11
N ILE A 30 -3.36 -9.71 -27.95
CA ILE A 30 -2.29 -10.58 -27.45
C ILE A 30 -2.89 -11.64 -26.51
N PRO A 31 -2.77 -12.95 -26.82
CA PRO A 31 -3.28 -14.03 -25.97
C PRO A 31 -2.60 -14.03 -24.60
N HIS A 32 -3.40 -14.11 -23.53
CA HIS A 32 -2.87 -14.14 -22.18
C HIS A 32 -3.79 -14.89 -21.21
N ILE A 33 -3.21 -15.33 -20.09
CA ILE A 33 -3.92 -15.99 -18.98
C ILE A 33 -3.62 -15.20 -17.70
N ILE A 34 -4.63 -15.01 -16.85
CA ILE A 34 -4.47 -14.44 -15.50
C ILE A 34 -4.72 -15.52 -14.46
N LEU A 35 -3.77 -15.68 -13.55
CA LEU A 35 -3.90 -16.54 -12.37
C LEU A 35 -4.03 -15.66 -11.12
N GLU A 36 -5.11 -15.84 -10.36
CA GLU A 36 -5.33 -15.17 -9.08
C GLU A 36 -5.48 -16.22 -7.99
N LYS A 37 -4.80 -16.03 -6.86
CA LYS A 37 -4.79 -16.99 -5.76
C LYS A 37 -6.11 -17.03 -5.00
N GLU A 38 -6.85 -15.93 -4.98
CA GLU A 38 -8.13 -15.78 -4.27
C GLU A 38 -9.32 -16.05 -5.22
N ASP A 39 -10.50 -16.24 -4.64
CA ASP A 39 -11.79 -16.47 -5.33
C ASP A 39 -12.37 -15.22 -6.02
N CYS A 40 -11.73 -14.05 -5.89
CA CYS A 40 -12.24 -12.77 -6.39
C CYS A 40 -11.12 -11.89 -6.97
N ILE A 41 -11.49 -10.90 -7.76
CA ILE A 41 -10.56 -9.85 -8.22
C ILE A 41 -10.19 -8.92 -7.06
N ALA A 42 -9.04 -8.25 -7.19
CA ALA A 42 -8.57 -7.23 -6.25
C ALA A 42 -8.78 -7.60 -4.77
N PRO A 43 -8.36 -8.80 -4.32
CA PRO A 43 -8.71 -9.32 -3.00
C PRO A 43 -8.20 -8.48 -1.83
N LEU A 44 -7.13 -7.69 -2.04
CA LEU A 44 -6.68 -6.70 -1.07
C LEU A 44 -7.78 -5.67 -0.76
N TRP A 45 -8.52 -5.23 -1.77
CA TRP A 45 -9.60 -4.26 -1.63
C TRP A 45 -10.90 -4.94 -1.17
N LYS A 46 -11.25 -6.10 -1.74
CA LYS A 46 -12.51 -6.77 -1.42
C LYS A 46 -12.51 -7.46 -0.05
N LYS A 47 -11.39 -8.06 0.37
CA LYS A 47 -11.33 -8.91 1.57
C LYS A 47 -10.52 -8.35 2.73
N ARG A 48 -9.60 -7.41 2.47
CA ARG A 48 -8.57 -7.00 3.45
C ARG A 48 -8.56 -5.49 3.74
N ALA A 49 -9.37 -4.71 3.03
CA ALA A 49 -9.51 -3.28 3.26
C ALA A 49 -10.66 -3.02 4.22
N TYR A 50 -10.38 -2.25 5.27
CA TYR A 50 -11.36 -1.86 6.27
C TYR A 50 -12.50 -1.03 5.68
N ALA A 51 -13.65 -1.07 6.35
CA ALA A 51 -14.88 -0.43 5.88
C ALA A 51 -14.75 1.08 5.60
N PRO A 52 -14.16 1.91 6.48
CA PRO A 52 -14.13 3.36 6.28
C PRO A 52 -13.03 3.84 5.32
N LEU A 53 -12.29 2.93 4.68
CA LEU A 53 -11.17 3.30 3.81
C LEU A 53 -11.64 4.24 2.69
N ARG A 54 -10.88 5.32 2.50
CA ARG A 54 -11.00 6.23 1.36
C ARG A 54 -9.67 6.32 0.63
N LEU A 55 -9.73 6.51 -0.68
CA LEU A 55 -8.52 6.72 -1.46
C LEU A 55 -7.98 8.13 -1.17
N HIS A 56 -6.71 8.21 -0.76
CA HIS A 56 -6.01 9.48 -0.54
C HIS A 56 -5.59 10.18 -1.83
N LEU A 57 -5.57 9.44 -2.95
CA LEU A 57 -5.30 10.00 -4.27
C LEU A 57 -6.58 10.47 -4.95
N ALA A 58 -6.49 11.61 -5.64
CA ALA A 58 -7.57 12.12 -6.45
C ALA A 58 -7.91 11.15 -7.60
N LYS A 59 -9.18 11.08 -8.01
CA LYS A 59 -9.69 10.14 -9.03
C LYS A 59 -8.85 10.06 -10.30
N VAL A 60 -8.27 11.17 -10.75
CA VAL A 60 -7.44 11.22 -11.96
C VAL A 60 -6.22 10.27 -11.87
N PHE A 61 -5.68 10.06 -10.67
CA PHE A 61 -4.55 9.16 -10.42
C PHE A 61 -4.98 7.71 -10.15
N CYS A 62 -6.29 7.47 -10.04
CA CYS A 62 -6.87 6.16 -9.74
C CYS A 62 -7.54 5.53 -10.96
N SER A 63 -7.37 6.10 -12.16
CA SER A 63 -7.89 5.52 -13.41
C SER A 63 -6.96 4.43 -13.93
N LEU A 64 -7.53 3.29 -14.32
CA LEU A 64 -6.84 2.29 -15.12
C LEU A 64 -6.82 2.69 -16.62
N PRO A 65 -5.84 2.21 -17.39
CA PRO A 65 -5.75 2.47 -18.82
C PRO A 65 -7.06 2.16 -19.55
N LEU A 66 -7.35 2.91 -20.61
CA LEU A 66 -8.54 2.74 -21.46
C LEU A 66 -9.89 3.08 -20.78
N ARG A 67 -9.91 3.40 -19.48
CA ARG A 67 -11.17 3.73 -18.77
C ARG A 67 -10.97 4.85 -17.73
N PRO A 68 -10.99 6.13 -18.16
CA PRO A 68 -10.93 7.25 -17.23
C PRO A 68 -12.19 7.30 -16.34
N HIS A 69 -12.04 7.86 -15.13
CA HIS A 69 -13.19 8.12 -14.26
C HIS A 69 -14.14 9.17 -14.84
N SER A 70 -15.42 9.02 -14.57
CA SER A 70 -16.43 10.03 -14.95
C SER A 70 -16.11 11.40 -14.35
N HIS A 71 -16.44 12.47 -15.09
CA HIS A 71 -16.36 13.84 -14.59
C HIS A 71 -17.21 14.06 -13.32
N THR A 72 -18.30 13.30 -13.16
CA THR A 72 -19.20 13.38 -11.99
C THR A 72 -18.74 12.54 -10.79
N ALA A 73 -17.74 11.67 -10.94
CA ALA A 73 -17.22 10.86 -9.83
C ALA A 73 -16.58 11.74 -8.75
N SER A 74 -16.67 11.32 -7.49
CA SER A 74 -16.03 12.02 -6.35
C SER A 74 -14.52 12.18 -6.59
N THR A 75 -13.96 13.33 -6.20
CA THR A 75 -12.51 13.57 -6.26
C THR A 75 -11.75 12.54 -5.43
N TYR A 76 -12.24 12.22 -4.23
CA TYR A 76 -11.70 11.17 -3.36
C TYR A 76 -12.74 10.06 -3.26
N MET A 77 -12.44 8.92 -3.88
CA MET A 77 -13.36 7.79 -3.97
C MET A 77 -13.37 7.00 -2.66
N SER A 78 -14.55 6.48 -2.31
CA SER A 78 -14.62 5.46 -1.27
C SER A 78 -14.00 4.16 -1.76
N LYS A 79 -13.67 3.26 -0.83
CA LYS A 79 -13.30 1.88 -1.14
C LYS A 79 -14.32 1.21 -2.06
N ASP A 80 -15.61 1.36 -1.75
CA ASP A 80 -16.69 0.67 -2.46
C ASP A 80 -16.84 1.21 -3.89
N ASP A 81 -16.72 2.53 -4.10
CA ASP A 81 -16.69 3.12 -5.44
C ASP A 81 -15.51 2.58 -6.27
N PHE A 82 -14.34 2.43 -5.64
CA PHE A 82 -13.17 1.89 -6.33
C PHE A 82 -13.31 0.40 -6.65
N ILE A 83 -13.92 -0.38 -5.76
CA ILE A 83 -14.23 -1.80 -6.02
C ILE A 83 -15.21 -1.90 -7.19
N GLN A 84 -16.29 -1.11 -7.19
CA GLN A 84 -17.26 -1.09 -8.28
C GLN A 84 -16.61 -0.71 -9.60
N TYR A 85 -15.71 0.29 -9.59
CA TYR A 85 -14.94 0.66 -10.77
C TYR A 85 -14.12 -0.50 -11.35
N LEU A 86 -13.51 -1.34 -10.50
CA LEU A 86 -12.75 -2.52 -10.94
C LEU A 86 -13.66 -3.63 -11.48
N ASP A 87 -14.82 -3.85 -10.85
CA ASP A 87 -15.81 -4.82 -11.33
C ASP A 87 -16.35 -4.44 -12.71
N ASP A 88 -16.71 -3.18 -12.90
CA ASP A 88 -17.13 -2.67 -14.19
C ASP A 88 -16.01 -2.76 -15.24
N TYR A 89 -14.75 -2.52 -14.84
CA TYR A 89 -13.59 -2.62 -15.73
C TYR A 89 -13.43 -4.06 -16.25
N VAL A 90 -13.58 -5.05 -15.37
CA VAL A 90 -13.53 -6.47 -15.76
C VAL A 90 -14.66 -6.81 -16.73
N ALA A 91 -15.88 -6.33 -16.47
CA ALA A 91 -17.03 -6.55 -17.34
C ALA A 91 -16.85 -5.89 -18.71
N GLU A 92 -16.44 -4.62 -18.76
CA GLU A 92 -16.28 -3.84 -19.99
C GLU A 92 -15.22 -4.44 -20.93
N PHE A 93 -14.10 -4.88 -20.38
CA PHE A 93 -13.00 -5.48 -21.16
C PHE A 93 -13.10 -7.01 -21.30
N ASN A 94 -14.20 -7.63 -20.82
CA ASN A 94 -14.41 -9.09 -20.84
C ASN A 94 -13.21 -9.87 -20.28
N ILE A 95 -12.64 -9.41 -19.17
CA ILE A 95 -11.42 -10.00 -18.60
C ILE A 95 -11.77 -11.35 -17.95
N VAL A 96 -11.14 -12.42 -18.43
CA VAL A 96 -11.31 -13.77 -17.87
C VAL A 96 -10.18 -14.08 -16.89
N ILE A 97 -10.52 -14.29 -15.62
CA ILE A 97 -9.57 -14.62 -14.54
C ILE A 97 -9.73 -16.08 -14.11
N ARG A 98 -8.61 -16.76 -13.87
CA ARG A 98 -8.60 -18.06 -13.18
C ARG A 98 -8.34 -17.85 -11.70
N HIS A 99 -9.42 -17.78 -10.94
CA HIS A 99 -9.43 -17.63 -9.48
C HIS A 99 -8.92 -18.87 -8.75
N CYS A 100 -8.57 -18.78 -7.47
CA CYS A 100 -8.10 -19.92 -6.67
C CYS A 100 -6.82 -20.62 -7.19
N ARG A 101 -6.03 -19.97 -8.06
CA ARG A 101 -4.77 -20.49 -8.62
C ARG A 101 -3.59 -19.87 -7.90
N PHE A 102 -3.06 -20.61 -6.94
CA PHE A 102 -1.86 -20.23 -6.22
C PHE A 102 -0.63 -20.61 -7.06
N VAL A 103 0.17 -19.65 -7.51
CA VAL A 103 1.41 -19.95 -8.25
C VAL A 103 2.49 -20.37 -7.27
N ASN A 104 2.96 -21.61 -7.38
CA ASN A 104 3.97 -22.19 -6.51
C ASN A 104 5.39 -21.84 -6.97
N SER A 105 5.62 -21.88 -8.28
CA SER A 105 6.92 -21.60 -8.88
C SER A 105 6.80 -21.12 -10.31
N ALA A 106 7.74 -20.27 -10.74
CA ALA A 106 7.93 -19.90 -12.13
C ALA A 106 9.43 -19.97 -12.46
N LEU A 107 9.80 -20.78 -13.45
CA LEU A 107 11.18 -21.05 -13.83
C LEU A 107 11.37 -20.75 -15.32
N TYR A 108 12.38 -19.95 -15.65
CA TYR A 108 12.73 -19.69 -17.05
C TYR A 108 13.60 -20.82 -17.61
N VAL A 109 13.13 -21.47 -18.68
CA VAL A 109 13.81 -22.59 -19.32
C VAL A 109 14.50 -22.10 -20.58
N LYS A 110 15.83 -21.95 -20.52
CA LYS A 110 16.64 -21.42 -21.63
C LYS A 110 16.52 -22.22 -22.92
N SER A 111 16.37 -23.55 -22.84
CA SER A 111 16.26 -24.41 -24.03
C SER A 111 14.98 -24.20 -24.81
N SER A 112 13.87 -23.82 -24.15
CA SER A 112 12.60 -23.51 -24.80
C SER A 112 12.39 -22.01 -25.02
N GLY A 113 13.17 -21.16 -24.35
CA GLY A 113 12.99 -19.71 -24.34
C GLY A 113 11.71 -19.27 -23.62
N LYS A 114 11.10 -20.13 -22.79
CA LYS A 114 9.80 -19.90 -22.15
C LYS A 114 9.89 -19.99 -20.62
N TRP A 115 8.96 -19.34 -19.95
CA TRP A 115 8.63 -19.55 -18.55
C TRP A 115 7.79 -20.81 -18.39
N HIS A 116 8.17 -21.66 -17.45
CA HIS A 116 7.35 -22.78 -16.96
C HIS A 116 6.81 -22.42 -15.59
N ILE A 117 5.48 -22.44 -15.44
CA ILE A 117 4.80 -22.02 -14.23
C ILE A 117 4.01 -23.20 -13.67
N GLU A 118 4.18 -23.46 -12.38
CA GLU A 118 3.38 -24.44 -11.65
C GLU A 118 2.43 -23.70 -10.72
N SER A 119 1.15 -24.06 -10.80
CA SER A 119 0.11 -23.49 -9.97
C SER A 119 -0.74 -24.57 -9.33
N ARG A 120 -1.02 -24.41 -8.04
CA ARG A 120 -2.01 -25.22 -7.33
C ARG A 120 -3.39 -24.57 -7.47
N ASN A 121 -4.33 -25.34 -8.01
CA ASN A 121 -5.74 -25.03 -7.95
C ASN A 121 -6.26 -25.37 -6.55
N SER A 122 -6.67 -24.36 -5.79
CA SER A 122 -7.07 -24.50 -4.39
C SER A 122 -8.44 -25.18 -4.24
N ASP A 123 -9.31 -25.09 -5.24
CA ASP A 123 -10.65 -25.70 -5.21
C ASP A 123 -10.58 -27.22 -5.40
N SER A 124 -9.74 -27.66 -6.34
CA SER A 124 -9.59 -29.09 -6.68
C SER A 124 -8.36 -29.75 -6.04
N ASN A 125 -7.50 -28.96 -5.40
CA ASN A 125 -6.18 -29.34 -4.89
C ASN A 125 -5.28 -30.02 -5.94
N LYS A 126 -5.50 -29.73 -7.22
CA LYS A 126 -4.70 -30.25 -8.34
C LYS A 126 -3.58 -29.29 -8.72
N MET A 127 -2.46 -29.87 -9.15
CA MET A 127 -1.39 -29.11 -9.78
C MET A 127 -1.70 -28.90 -11.26
N GLU A 128 -1.68 -27.64 -11.68
CA GLU A 128 -1.80 -27.17 -13.05
C GLU A 128 -0.44 -26.66 -13.51
N ALA A 129 -0.09 -26.91 -14.78
CA ALA A 129 1.18 -26.52 -15.35
C ALA A 129 0.96 -25.65 -16.59
N TYR A 130 1.69 -24.55 -16.67
CA TYR A 130 1.58 -23.52 -17.70
C TYR A 130 2.93 -23.23 -18.34
N SER A 131 2.91 -22.78 -19.59
CA SER A 131 4.07 -22.37 -20.36
C SER A 131 3.79 -21.01 -21.03
N SER A 132 4.68 -20.04 -20.87
CA SER A 132 4.51 -18.73 -21.52
C SER A 132 5.82 -18.11 -22.02
N GLN A 133 5.74 -17.28 -23.06
CA GLN A 133 6.91 -16.52 -23.53
C GLN A 133 7.24 -15.39 -22.57
N PHE A 134 6.21 -14.71 -22.07
CA PHE A 134 6.33 -13.60 -21.12
C PHE A 134 5.59 -13.92 -19.82
N LEU A 135 6.16 -13.44 -18.72
CA LEU A 135 5.58 -13.54 -17.38
C LEU A 135 5.44 -12.14 -16.79
N VAL A 136 4.24 -11.78 -16.35
CA VAL A 136 3.94 -10.52 -15.68
C VAL A 136 3.60 -10.83 -14.22
N VAL A 137 4.39 -10.27 -13.30
CA VAL A 137 4.16 -10.44 -11.86
C VAL A 137 3.42 -9.21 -11.32
N ALA A 138 2.12 -9.36 -11.09
CA ALA A 138 1.21 -8.34 -10.57
C ALA A 138 0.59 -8.74 -9.22
N SER A 139 1.31 -9.55 -8.43
CA SER A 139 0.84 -10.14 -7.16
C SER A 139 0.72 -9.15 -5.99
N GLY A 140 1.18 -7.90 -6.17
CA GLY A 140 1.19 -6.85 -5.16
C GLY A 140 2.30 -7.03 -4.10
N ALA A 141 2.81 -5.89 -3.59
CA ALA A 141 3.89 -5.88 -2.59
C ALA A 141 3.40 -6.15 -1.15
N ASN A 142 2.11 -5.93 -0.85
CA ASN A 142 1.57 -5.88 0.52
C ASN A 142 0.65 -7.06 0.86
N SER A 143 0.87 -8.22 0.24
CA SER A 143 -0.08 -9.34 0.34
C SER A 143 0.04 -10.15 1.65
N LYS A 144 1.10 -9.94 2.43
CA LYS A 144 1.33 -10.61 3.72
C LYS A 144 1.50 -9.56 4.82
N GLY A 145 0.54 -9.52 5.75
CA GLY A 145 0.69 -8.73 6.97
C GLY A 145 1.90 -9.21 7.76
N LEU A 146 2.73 -8.27 8.19
CA LEU A 146 3.89 -8.56 9.02
C LEU A 146 3.58 -8.09 10.44
N ILE A 147 3.40 -9.06 11.33
CA ILE A 147 3.43 -8.80 12.77
C ILE A 147 4.89 -9.02 13.18
N PRO A 148 5.62 -7.98 13.62
CA PRO A 148 7.01 -8.13 14.02
C PRO A 148 7.10 -8.96 15.29
N ASP A 149 8.22 -9.68 15.41
CA ASP A 149 8.53 -10.42 16.62
C ASP A 149 8.96 -9.45 17.73
N ILE A 150 8.19 -9.40 18.81
CA ILE A 150 8.42 -8.51 19.95
C ILE A 150 8.44 -9.34 21.21
N SER A 151 9.45 -9.07 22.02
CA SER A 151 9.60 -9.70 23.32
C SER A 151 8.33 -9.53 24.17
N GLY A 152 7.73 -10.64 24.58
CA GLY A 152 6.49 -10.67 25.36
C GLY A 152 5.18 -10.74 24.56
N LEU A 153 5.20 -10.53 23.23
CA LEU A 153 3.98 -10.54 22.41
C LEU A 153 3.31 -11.92 22.34
N MET A 154 4.10 -13.00 22.40
CA MET A 154 3.58 -14.37 22.45
C MET A 154 2.84 -14.68 23.76
N ASN A 155 3.24 -14.04 24.86
CA ASN A 155 2.62 -14.20 26.18
C ASN A 155 1.41 -13.27 26.39
N TYR A 156 1.10 -12.44 25.40
CA TYR A 156 -0.06 -11.58 25.44
C TYR A 156 -1.33 -12.35 25.11
N HIS A 157 -2.25 -12.39 26.09
CA HIS A 157 -3.52 -13.12 26.01
C HIS A 157 -4.68 -12.30 25.41
N GLY A 158 -4.49 -11.01 25.17
CA GLY A 158 -5.49 -10.16 24.51
C GLY A 158 -5.56 -10.40 22.99
N VAL A 159 -6.51 -9.74 22.35
CA VAL A 159 -6.71 -9.85 20.89
C VAL A 159 -5.56 -9.17 20.15
N LYS A 160 -5.05 -9.85 19.11
CA LYS A 160 -3.95 -9.39 18.26
C LYS A 160 -4.44 -9.36 16.82
N LEU A 161 -4.39 -8.19 16.18
CA LEU A 161 -4.85 -8.01 14.81
C LEU A 161 -3.78 -7.29 13.97
N HIS A 162 -3.61 -7.71 12.73
CA HIS A 162 -2.95 -6.87 11.73
C HIS A 162 -4.00 -5.96 11.06
N SER A 163 -3.62 -4.78 10.57
CA SER A 163 -4.55 -3.84 9.89
C SER A 163 -5.36 -4.50 8.76
N SER A 164 -4.79 -5.50 8.09
CA SER A 164 -5.46 -6.30 7.06
C SER A 164 -6.58 -7.23 7.55
N GLN A 165 -6.73 -7.37 8.88
CA GLN A 165 -7.79 -8.13 9.55
C GLN A 165 -8.81 -7.19 10.23
N TYR A 166 -8.54 -5.89 10.25
CA TYR A 166 -9.45 -4.90 10.81
C TYR A 166 -10.62 -4.65 9.86
N ILE A 167 -11.83 -4.60 10.42
CA ILE A 167 -13.06 -4.36 9.66
C ILE A 167 -13.57 -2.95 9.94
N CYS A 168 -13.93 -2.63 11.18
CA CYS A 168 -14.43 -1.33 11.58
C CYS A 168 -14.28 -1.04 13.08
N GLY A 169 -14.38 0.23 13.45
CA GLY A 169 -14.20 0.68 14.84
C GLY A 169 -15.39 0.36 15.75
N LEU A 170 -16.57 0.12 15.16
CA LEU A 170 -17.78 -0.28 15.90
C LEU A 170 -17.58 -1.58 16.68
N ASP A 171 -16.79 -2.52 16.14
CA ASP A 171 -16.50 -3.81 16.76
C ASP A 171 -15.66 -3.67 18.04
N HIS A 172 -15.08 -2.49 18.29
CA HIS A 172 -14.16 -2.19 19.38
C HIS A 172 -14.66 -1.08 20.30
N CYS A 173 -15.97 -0.80 20.28
CA CYS A 173 -16.56 0.25 21.11
C CYS A 173 -16.28 0.00 22.60
N ARG A 174 -15.76 1.02 23.31
CA ARG A 174 -15.39 0.99 24.74
C ARG A 174 -14.26 0.02 25.09
N GLU A 175 -13.55 -0.53 24.11
CA GLU A 175 -12.35 -1.34 24.34
C GLU A 175 -11.11 -0.45 24.42
N ASN A 176 -10.05 -0.91 25.10
CA ASN A 176 -8.76 -0.23 25.04
C ASN A 176 -7.97 -0.84 23.88
N VAL A 177 -7.56 -0.02 22.92
CA VAL A 177 -6.89 -0.48 21.70
C VAL A 177 -5.55 0.23 21.56
N LEU A 178 -4.47 -0.54 21.42
CA LEU A 178 -3.14 -0.03 21.14
C LEU A 178 -2.80 -0.29 19.67
N VAL A 179 -2.78 0.77 18.87
CA VAL A 179 -2.35 0.75 17.47
C VAL A 179 -0.85 0.98 17.39
N VAL A 180 -0.13 0.07 16.76
CA VAL A 180 1.32 0.11 16.60
C VAL A 180 1.65 0.46 15.15
N GLY A 181 2.22 1.65 14.97
CA GLY A 181 2.57 2.25 13.68
C GLY A 181 1.66 3.43 13.30
N CYS A 182 2.26 4.50 12.76
CA CYS A 182 1.57 5.72 12.32
C CYS A 182 1.64 5.93 10.79
N GLY A 183 1.72 4.85 10.00
CA GLY A 183 1.50 4.95 8.55
C GLY A 183 0.03 5.26 8.22
N ASN A 184 -0.32 5.43 6.95
CA ASN A 184 -1.70 5.73 6.51
C ASN A 184 -2.73 4.84 7.20
N SER A 185 -2.52 3.52 7.17
CA SER A 185 -3.42 2.55 7.83
C SER A 185 -3.51 2.75 9.34
N GLY A 186 -2.41 3.07 10.01
CA GLY A 186 -2.41 3.27 11.46
C GLY A 186 -3.19 4.52 11.86
N MET A 187 -3.04 5.60 11.09
CA MET A 187 -3.77 6.84 11.30
C MET A 187 -5.27 6.67 11.04
N GLU A 188 -5.65 6.04 9.93
CA GLU A 188 -7.07 5.83 9.59
C GLU A 188 -7.78 4.89 10.55
N VAL A 189 -7.15 3.77 10.92
CA VAL A 189 -7.68 2.84 11.92
C VAL A 189 -7.85 3.53 13.27
N SER A 190 -6.84 4.30 13.72
CA SER A 190 -6.91 5.00 15.01
C SER A 190 -8.02 6.05 15.03
N LEU A 191 -8.19 6.79 13.93
CA LEU A 191 -9.27 7.77 13.78
C LEU A 191 -10.64 7.08 13.81
N ASP A 192 -10.79 5.96 13.10
CA ASP A 192 -12.03 5.19 13.06
C ASP A 192 -12.40 4.62 14.44
N LEU A 193 -11.42 4.05 15.15
CA LEU A 193 -11.58 3.56 16.52
C LEU A 193 -12.02 4.67 17.48
N ALA A 194 -11.35 5.82 17.44
CA ALA A 194 -11.68 6.97 18.28
C ALA A 194 -13.10 7.50 18.00
N ASN A 195 -13.49 7.61 16.72
CA ASN A 195 -14.83 8.04 16.33
C ASN A 195 -15.94 7.09 16.80
N HIS A 196 -15.62 5.80 17.00
CA HIS A 196 -16.56 4.78 17.46
C HIS A 196 -16.44 4.46 18.96
N GLY A 197 -15.75 5.31 19.72
CA GLY A 197 -15.74 5.26 21.19
C GLY A 197 -14.80 4.21 21.79
N ALA A 198 -13.83 3.70 21.03
CA ALA A 198 -12.71 2.94 21.58
C ALA A 198 -11.73 3.88 22.29
N ASN A 199 -11.11 3.41 23.38
CA ASN A 199 -10.00 4.10 24.02
C ASN A 199 -8.69 3.75 23.28
N CYS A 200 -8.42 4.49 22.20
CA CYS A 200 -7.32 4.22 21.28
C CYS A 200 -6.03 4.93 21.70
N SER A 201 -4.92 4.20 21.76
CA SER A 201 -3.56 4.71 21.94
C SER A 201 -2.69 4.32 20.75
N ILE A 202 -1.75 5.18 20.32
CA ILE A 202 -0.88 4.91 19.18
C ILE A 202 0.58 4.82 19.63
N VAL A 203 1.29 3.76 19.22
CA VAL A 203 2.74 3.60 19.40
C VAL A 203 3.45 3.93 18.10
N ILE A 204 4.40 4.85 18.17
CA ILE A 204 5.10 5.40 17.02
C ILE A 204 6.59 5.09 17.14
N ARG A 205 7.12 4.28 16.21
CA ARG A 205 8.56 3.92 16.17
C ARG A 205 9.43 5.07 15.64
N SER A 206 8.89 5.84 14.71
CA SER A 206 9.53 7.03 14.13
C SER A 206 8.42 8.02 13.81
N PRO A 207 8.41 9.21 14.43
CA PRO A 207 7.36 10.18 14.18
C PRO A 207 7.50 10.73 12.76
N ASN A 208 6.65 10.25 11.84
CA ASN A 208 6.67 10.70 10.46
C ASN A 208 5.93 12.04 10.24
N TYR A 209 5.48 12.72 11.31
CA TYR A 209 4.79 14.02 11.18
C TYR A 209 5.12 15.06 12.28
N GLU A 210 5.76 14.67 13.40
CA GLU A 210 6.04 15.62 14.49
C GLU A 210 7.08 16.68 14.14
N PHE A 211 7.88 16.50 13.09
CA PHE A 211 8.91 17.48 12.74
C PHE A 211 8.32 18.68 11.98
N MET A 212 7.07 18.62 11.51
CA MET A 212 6.47 19.67 10.68
C MET A 212 5.17 20.26 11.21
N LEU A 213 4.25 19.46 11.74
CA LEU A 213 2.90 19.92 12.08
C LEU A 213 2.61 19.83 13.58
N LYS A 214 1.83 20.79 14.06
CA LYS A 214 1.20 20.80 15.38
C LYS A 214 -0.02 19.89 15.35
N GLU A 215 -0.56 19.59 16.53
CA GLU A 215 -1.78 18.78 16.67
C GLU A 215 -3.00 19.40 15.97
N ASP A 216 -3.02 20.72 15.78
CA ASP A 216 -4.08 21.45 15.05
C ASP A 216 -3.91 21.44 13.51
N GLY A 217 -2.92 20.69 13.00
CA GLY A 217 -2.59 20.59 11.58
C GLY A 217 -1.84 21.82 11.02
N MET A 218 -1.49 22.80 11.86
CA MET A 218 -0.68 23.93 11.46
C MET A 218 0.80 23.59 11.45
N PRO A 219 1.62 24.26 10.62
CA PRO A 219 3.07 24.20 10.75
C PRO A 219 3.55 24.52 12.17
N ARG A 220 4.51 23.74 12.68
CA ARG A 220 5.17 23.98 13.97
C ARG A 220 5.98 25.26 13.95
N ARG A 221 6.71 25.51 12.86
CA ARG A 221 7.49 26.74 12.68
C ARG A 221 6.56 27.90 12.26
N PRO A 222 6.76 29.10 12.81
CA PRO A 222 6.01 30.26 12.37
C PRO A 222 6.52 30.75 11.00
N PRO A 223 5.70 31.52 10.25
CA PRO A 223 6.17 32.24 9.08
C PRO A 223 7.36 33.15 9.40
N PRO A 224 8.35 33.27 8.50
CA PRO A 224 8.36 32.76 7.12
C PRO A 224 8.98 31.36 6.97
N PHE A 225 9.22 30.59 8.03
CA PHE A 225 9.92 29.29 7.97
C PHE A 225 8.98 28.08 8.13
N HIS A 226 7.67 28.34 8.13
CA HIS A 226 6.62 27.34 8.30
C HIS A 226 6.64 26.24 7.23
N TRP A 227 7.25 26.50 6.07
CA TRP A 227 7.31 25.59 4.92
C TRP A 227 8.46 24.58 4.98
N LYS A 228 9.43 24.71 5.92
CA LYS A 228 10.64 23.87 6.00
C LYS A 228 10.76 23.12 7.33
N GLY A 229 10.82 21.80 7.24
CA GLY A 229 11.06 20.88 8.34
C GLY A 229 12.51 20.42 8.40
N ASP A 230 12.78 19.47 9.29
CA ASP A 230 14.09 18.84 9.39
C ASP A 230 14.25 17.75 8.31
N ASN A 231 15.50 17.39 8.00
CA ASN A 231 15.85 16.34 7.02
C ASN A 231 15.27 16.54 5.61
N ASN A 232 15.29 17.77 5.09
CA ASN A 232 14.84 18.13 3.73
C ASN A 232 13.36 17.81 3.46
N ILE A 233 12.51 17.90 4.48
CA ILE A 233 11.07 17.76 4.32
C ILE A 233 10.42 19.15 4.28
N TYR A 234 9.45 19.31 3.38
CA TYR A 234 8.80 20.60 3.09
C TYR A 234 7.27 20.47 3.14
N CYS A 235 6.58 21.57 3.45
CA CYS A 235 5.13 21.67 3.34
C CYS A 235 4.73 22.99 2.67
N ALA A 236 3.79 22.94 1.74
CA ALA A 236 3.31 24.12 1.02
C ALA A 236 1.82 24.32 1.27
N GLY A 237 1.41 25.57 1.54
CA GLY A 237 0.00 25.94 1.59
C GLY A 237 -0.74 25.63 2.90
N LEU A 238 -0.01 25.23 3.96
CA LEU A 238 -0.61 24.87 5.26
C LEU A 238 -0.74 26.05 6.22
N ALA A 239 -0.22 27.24 5.89
CA ALA A 239 -0.26 28.42 6.76
C ALA A 239 -1.57 29.25 6.67
N ARG A 240 -2.62 28.76 6.00
CA ARG A 240 -3.90 29.48 5.79
C ARG A 240 -3.76 30.87 5.14
N MET A 241 -2.71 31.07 4.35
CA MET A 241 -2.43 32.34 3.65
C MET A 241 -3.01 32.41 2.24
N GLY A 242 -3.99 31.56 1.92
CA GLY A 242 -4.63 31.47 0.61
C GLY A 242 -3.67 31.09 -0.53
N LEU A 243 -4.10 31.32 -1.78
CA LEU A 243 -3.32 30.98 -2.98
C LEU A 243 -1.98 31.73 -3.07
N ALA A 244 -1.92 32.97 -2.56
CA ALA A 244 -0.67 33.75 -2.52
C ALA A 244 0.37 33.12 -1.57
N GLY A 245 -0.07 32.56 -0.44
CA GLY A 245 0.78 31.81 0.48
C GLY A 245 1.32 30.53 -0.14
N LEU A 246 0.46 29.78 -0.84
CA LEU A 246 0.86 28.56 -1.55
C LEU A 246 1.93 28.84 -2.62
N SER A 247 1.77 29.90 -3.41
CA SER A 247 2.77 30.30 -4.41
C SER A 247 4.10 30.72 -3.78
N ARG A 248 4.06 31.41 -2.63
CA ARG A 248 5.27 31.82 -1.90
C ARG A 248 5.99 30.62 -1.29
N ASP A 249 5.26 29.70 -0.66
CA ASP A 249 5.84 28.48 -0.10
C ASP A 249 6.52 27.65 -1.20
N ALA A 250 5.88 27.51 -2.38
CA ALA A 250 6.46 26.79 -3.52
C ALA A 250 7.76 27.42 -4.02
N GLN A 251 7.85 28.76 -4.10
CA GLN A 251 9.07 29.46 -4.47
C GLN A 251 10.20 29.22 -3.45
N MET A 252 9.91 29.38 -2.16
CA MET A 252 10.90 29.20 -1.10
C MET A 252 11.43 27.76 -1.02
N ILE A 253 10.56 26.76 -1.22
CA ILE A 253 10.95 25.35 -1.34
C ILE A 253 11.86 25.14 -2.53
N THR A 254 11.50 25.71 -3.69
CA THR A 254 12.27 25.56 -4.92
C THR A 254 13.67 26.16 -4.78
N ASP A 255 13.79 27.35 -4.20
CA ASP A 255 15.06 28.01 -3.95
C ASP A 255 15.96 27.21 -3.00
N ASP A 256 15.38 26.68 -1.91
CA ASP A 256 16.09 25.86 -0.92
C ASP A 256 16.58 24.53 -1.53
N VAL A 257 15.75 23.86 -2.34
CA VAL A 257 16.13 22.65 -3.07
C VAL A 257 17.24 22.96 -4.09
N ALA A 258 17.14 24.07 -4.82
CA ALA A 258 18.17 24.46 -5.78
C ALA A 258 19.52 24.73 -5.11
N LEU A 259 19.53 25.39 -3.94
CA LEU A 259 20.73 25.59 -3.12
C LEU A 259 21.35 24.27 -2.66
N LEU A 260 20.53 23.35 -2.12
CA LEU A 260 21.00 22.03 -1.65
C LEU A 260 21.57 21.17 -2.80
N LEU A 261 20.97 21.24 -3.98
CA LEU A 261 21.45 20.52 -5.17
C LEU A 261 22.77 21.09 -5.70
N GLN A 262 22.97 22.40 -5.63
CA GLN A 262 24.27 23.01 -5.96
C GLN A 262 25.37 22.56 -5.00
N ASP A 263 25.06 22.48 -3.70
CA ASP A 263 25.97 21.97 -2.66
C ASP A 263 26.27 20.47 -2.85
N GLU A 264 25.28 19.65 -3.24
CA GLU A 264 25.47 18.24 -3.58
C GLU A 264 26.31 18.04 -4.85
N GLU A 265 26.13 18.86 -5.90
CA GLU A 265 26.98 18.81 -7.10
C GLU A 265 28.43 19.20 -6.79
N GLN A 266 28.63 20.16 -5.88
CA GLN A 266 29.95 20.55 -5.37
C GLN A 266 30.60 19.42 -4.54
N MET A 267 29.81 18.72 -3.72
CA MET A 267 30.23 17.52 -2.97
C MET A 267 30.52 16.32 -3.88
N ARG A 268 29.71 16.09 -4.93
CA ARG A 268 29.87 14.98 -5.91
C ARG A 268 31.11 15.14 -6.80
N ARG A 269 31.51 16.37 -7.14
CA ARG A 269 32.80 16.63 -7.83
C ARG A 269 34.03 16.31 -6.95
N GLY A 270 33.83 16.09 -5.65
CA GLY A 270 34.89 16.01 -4.67
C GLY A 270 35.30 14.63 -4.16
N ARG A 271 34.63 13.49 -4.44
CA ARG A 271 35.09 12.19 -3.89
C ARG A 271 34.52 10.91 -4.54
N VAL A 272 35.40 9.91 -4.54
CA VAL A 272 35.29 8.52 -5.03
C VAL A 272 34.39 7.64 -4.14
N LEU A 273 33.75 6.65 -4.78
CA LEU A 273 32.93 5.54 -4.28
C LEU A 273 33.40 4.92 -2.93
N MET A 274 32.48 4.78 -1.97
CA MET A 274 32.47 3.64 -1.04
C MET A 274 31.05 3.39 -0.50
N VAL A 275 30.51 2.21 -0.77
CA VAL A 275 29.25 1.69 -0.23
C VAL A 275 29.52 1.05 1.13
N MET A 276 28.72 1.35 2.16
CA MET A 276 28.66 0.54 3.38
C MET A 276 27.24 0.54 3.98
N ILE A 277 26.74 -0.68 4.20
CA ILE A 277 25.48 -1.06 4.87
C ILE A 277 25.74 -1.18 6.38
N PHE A 278 24.86 -0.70 7.26
CA PHE A 278 24.64 -1.21 8.65
C PHE A 278 23.22 -0.76 9.14
N VAL A 279 22.24 -1.66 9.32
CA VAL A 279 21.84 -2.53 10.47
C VAL A 279 21.19 -1.80 11.67
N PHE A 280 20.02 -2.33 12.02
CA PHE A 280 19.05 -2.01 13.08
C PHE A 280 19.62 -1.95 14.51
N GLN A 281 19.03 -1.08 15.33
CA GLN A 281 19.08 -1.17 16.81
C GLN A 281 17.65 -1.19 17.38
N ILE A 282 17.46 -2.12 18.32
CA ILE A 282 16.24 -2.57 18.98
C ILE A 282 15.73 -1.51 19.97
N LEU A 283 14.41 -1.33 20.07
CA LEU A 283 13.77 -0.62 21.19
C LEU A 283 12.88 -1.63 21.93
N GLU A 284 13.31 -1.99 23.13
CA GLU A 284 12.56 -2.78 24.10
C GLU A 284 11.37 -1.96 24.63
N VAL A 285 10.15 -2.46 24.41
CA VAL A 285 8.99 -2.04 25.19
C VAL A 285 8.62 -3.21 26.09
N SER A 286 8.87 -3.07 27.39
CA SER A 286 8.49 -4.07 28.39
C SER A 286 6.96 -4.17 28.48
N MET A 287 6.39 -5.26 27.94
CA MET A 287 4.95 -5.57 27.94
C MET A 287 4.36 -5.96 29.32
N LEU A 288 5.16 -5.87 30.39
CA LEU A 288 4.77 -6.29 31.76
C LEU A 288 3.79 -5.35 32.48
N LEU A 289 3.40 -4.22 31.88
CA LEU A 289 2.57 -3.18 32.52
C LEU A 289 1.22 -2.91 31.82
N LEU A 290 0.85 -3.70 30.81
CA LEU A 290 -0.41 -3.49 30.09
C LEU A 290 -1.57 -4.24 30.75
N PRO A 291 -2.69 -3.57 31.09
CA PRO A 291 -3.86 -4.22 31.67
C PRO A 291 -4.44 -5.28 30.71
N GLN A 292 -5.01 -6.35 31.28
CA GLN A 292 -5.46 -7.58 30.60
C GLN A 292 -6.56 -7.42 29.53
N LYS A 293 -7.02 -6.18 29.24
CA LYS A 293 -8.07 -5.86 28.25
C LYS A 293 -7.56 -4.82 27.26
N ILE A 294 -6.48 -5.13 26.56
CA ILE A 294 -5.99 -4.32 25.45
C ILE A 294 -6.13 -5.14 24.15
N ILE A 295 -6.25 -4.47 23.01
CA ILE A 295 -6.14 -5.08 21.68
C ILE A 295 -4.92 -4.47 21.00
N LEU A 296 -4.02 -5.31 20.51
CA LEU A 296 -2.82 -4.87 19.79
C LEU A 296 -3.07 -4.90 18.29
N MET A 297 -2.96 -3.76 17.63
CA MET A 297 -3.19 -3.60 16.19
C MET A 297 -1.92 -3.16 15.47
N TRP A 298 -1.49 -3.89 14.44
CA TRP A 298 -0.30 -3.56 13.67
C TRP A 298 -0.63 -2.86 12.35
N ALA A 299 -0.11 -1.65 12.16
CA ALA A 299 -0.26 -0.88 10.93
C ALA A 299 1.03 -0.95 10.09
N GLY A 300 1.12 -2.00 9.25
CA GLY A 300 2.09 -2.10 8.16
C GLY A 300 1.48 -1.62 6.85
N VAL A 301 2.24 -0.81 6.08
CA VAL A 301 1.86 -0.11 4.84
C VAL A 301 0.77 -0.82 4.03
N CYS A 302 -0.47 -0.39 4.19
CA CYS A 302 -1.53 -0.56 3.20
C CYS A 302 -1.90 0.83 2.69
N PHE A 303 -1.96 0.95 1.38
CA PHE A 303 -2.28 2.15 0.59
C PHE A 303 -1.12 3.13 0.43
N LEU A 304 -0.50 2.97 -0.74
CA LEU A 304 0.23 3.93 -1.58
C LEU A 304 1.33 4.74 -0.86
N LYS A 305 2.57 4.55 -1.34
CA LYS A 305 3.67 5.50 -1.14
C LYS A 305 3.26 6.90 -1.55
#